data_AF-A0A0C9TXU7-F1
#
_entry.id   AF-A0A0C9TXU7-F1
#
_cell.length_a   1.000
_cell.length_b   1.000
_cell.length_c   1.000
_cell.angle_alpha   90.00
_cell.angle_beta   90.00
_cell.angle_gamma   90.00
#
_symmetry.space_group_name_H-M   'P 1'
#
loop_
_entity.id
_entity.type
_entity.pdbx_description
1 polymer ?
#
loop_
_entity_poly.entity_id
_entity_poly.type
_entity_poly.pdbx_seq_one_letter_code
_entity_poly.pdbx_strand_id
1 'polypeptide(L)'
;MSTGVNVPPNALLYPWKSMAEFVTHLLFSSPRLRFSQAQKNAVLAWARELGAPEVPSLYAKLLGDPMEQVKMVSGNTFYLNTISKAVALDFSNPLTRFAMQDYPEDGQGRMSQVHHGNKMLEGLPDDLAPPCVRVDGSIYFVNELVQQQGNQYFIPKKFFQARLSSPSAEATVLSLGHKVQQMGEGFSVDPEMEIVPVPTFRLTFDKLRCQLNGSDISFTSSSAAHASLMPNPWREKSGGRMVMTVPLIVFMDDVLGNISKQWNKHHVVYMSNALLPREMLEKEFCTRFVSSSPHAKPLELMQGVKDSLNSQ
;
A
#
# COMPACT_ATOMS: atom_id res chain seq x y z
N MET A 1 8.21 29.17 -26.38
CA MET A 1 6.87 29.28 -25.75
C MET A 1 6.05 28.10 -26.25
N SER A 2 5.82 27.08 -25.42
CA SER A 2 5.06 25.88 -25.79
C SER A 2 3.58 26.14 -25.56
N THR A 3 2.79 26.20 -26.62
CA THR A 3 1.32 26.18 -26.57
C THR A 3 0.89 24.82 -26.05
N GLY A 4 0.75 24.70 -24.73
CA GLY A 4 0.32 23.48 -24.06
C GLY A 4 -1.16 23.21 -24.34
N VAL A 5 -1.45 22.41 -25.36
CA VAL A 5 -2.76 21.77 -25.50
C VAL A 5 -3.02 20.98 -24.21
N ASN A 6 -4.05 21.40 -23.47
CA ASN A 6 -4.43 20.81 -22.19
C ASN A 6 -5.25 19.55 -22.47
N VAL A 7 -4.66 18.37 -22.29
CA VAL A 7 -5.35 17.09 -22.50
C VAL A 7 -6.26 16.87 -21.29
N PRO A 8 -7.59 16.66 -21.48
CA PRO A 8 -8.48 16.50 -20.35
C PRO A 8 -8.20 15.17 -19.63
N PRO A 9 -8.28 15.10 -18.28
CA PRO A 9 -7.95 13.91 -17.49
C PRO A 9 -8.73 12.64 -17.83
N ASN A 10 -9.88 12.77 -18.50
CA ASN A 10 -10.73 11.66 -18.93
C ASN A 10 -10.43 11.18 -20.37
N ALA A 11 -9.46 11.78 -21.07
CA ALA A 11 -9.07 11.33 -22.39
C ALA A 11 -8.39 9.95 -22.32
N LEU A 12 -8.67 9.09 -23.30
CA LEU A 12 -8.10 7.74 -23.38
C LEU A 12 -6.57 7.71 -23.30
N LEU A 13 -5.93 8.72 -23.89
CA LEU A 13 -4.48 8.85 -23.96
C LEU A 13 -3.92 9.84 -22.94
N TYR A 14 -4.69 10.30 -21.95
CA TYR A 14 -4.15 11.19 -20.91
C TYR A 14 -2.94 10.54 -20.20
N PRO A 15 -1.81 11.25 -20.00
CA PRO A 15 -1.56 12.68 -20.24
C PRO A 15 -0.97 13.02 -21.63
N TRP A 16 -0.87 12.07 -22.56
CA TRP A 16 -0.30 12.23 -23.89
C TRP A 16 -1.29 12.89 -24.86
N LYS A 17 -0.78 13.75 -25.75
CA LYS A 17 -1.61 14.52 -26.71
C LYS A 17 -1.97 13.71 -27.94
N SER A 18 -1.16 12.72 -28.28
CA SER A 18 -1.36 11.86 -29.44
C SER A 18 -0.90 10.43 -29.17
N MET A 19 -1.35 9.50 -30.02
CA MET A 19 -0.88 8.12 -29.99
C MET A 19 0.64 8.05 -30.23
N ALA A 20 1.16 8.91 -31.12
CA ALA A 20 2.59 9.00 -31.42
C ALA A 20 3.40 9.39 -30.17
N GLU A 21 2.90 10.34 -29.37
CA GLU A 21 3.51 10.72 -28.10
C GLU A 21 3.48 9.58 -27.08
N PHE A 22 2.34 8.90 -26.95
CA PHE A 22 2.20 7.74 -26.06
C PHE A 22 3.16 6.59 -26.41
N VAL A 23 3.19 6.14 -27.67
CA VAL A 23 4.03 4.99 -28.06
C VAL A 23 5.51 5.32 -28.05
N THR A 24 5.89 6.56 -28.38
CA THR A 24 7.28 7.03 -28.28
C THR A 24 7.72 7.06 -26.81
N HIS A 25 6.85 7.58 -25.92
CA HIS A 25 7.11 7.56 -24.49
C HIS A 25 7.25 6.12 -23.98
N LEU A 26 6.34 5.22 -24.37
CA LEU A 26 6.42 3.80 -23.99
C LEU A 26 7.74 3.14 -24.45
N LEU A 27 8.19 3.43 -25.67
CA LEU A 27 9.45 2.90 -26.22
C LEU A 27 10.66 3.43 -25.44
N PHE A 28 10.74 4.74 -25.23
CA PHE A 28 11.90 5.40 -24.60
C PHE A 28 11.95 5.31 -23.09
N SER A 29 10.82 5.00 -22.45
CA SER A 29 10.68 4.74 -21.02
C SER A 29 10.65 3.24 -20.70
N SER A 30 10.86 2.36 -21.70
CA SER A 30 10.94 0.92 -21.50
C SER A 30 12.15 0.58 -20.60
N PRO A 31 11.93 -0.07 -19.43
CA PRO A 31 13.02 -0.41 -18.52
C PRO A 31 14.07 -1.35 -19.13
N ARG A 32 13.63 -2.19 -20.08
CA ARG A 32 14.44 -3.24 -20.71
C ARG A 32 15.10 -2.80 -22.01
N LEU A 33 14.68 -1.66 -22.58
CA LEU A 33 15.26 -1.10 -23.80
C LEU A 33 15.87 0.26 -23.45
N ARG A 34 17.14 0.23 -23.04
CA ARG A 34 17.88 1.44 -22.70
C ARG A 34 18.37 2.12 -23.98
N PHE A 35 17.70 3.22 -24.34
CA PHE A 35 18.18 4.11 -25.39
C PHE A 35 19.05 5.22 -24.79
N SER A 36 20.28 5.35 -25.29
CA SER A 36 21.07 6.56 -25.07
C SER A 36 20.38 7.78 -25.68
N GLN A 37 20.76 8.97 -25.23
CA GLN A 37 20.26 10.23 -25.81
C GLN A 37 20.47 10.28 -27.34
N ALA A 38 21.64 9.83 -27.80
CA ALA A 38 21.97 9.77 -29.21
C ALA A 38 21.06 8.79 -29.97
N GLN A 39 20.78 7.61 -29.40
CA GLN A 39 19.88 6.64 -30.01
C GLN A 39 18.43 7.15 -30.05
N LYS A 40 17.93 7.79 -28.97
CA LYS A 40 16.58 8.39 -28.98
C LYS A 40 16.48 9.47 -30.06
N ASN A 41 17.48 10.33 -30.18
CA ASN A 41 17.55 11.35 -31.23
C ASN A 41 17.57 10.74 -32.63
N ALA A 42 18.35 9.68 -32.84
CA ALA A 42 18.43 8.99 -34.13
C ALA A 42 17.08 8.36 -34.52
N VAL A 43 16.37 7.73 -33.58
CA VAL A 43 15.03 7.17 -33.82
C VAL A 43 14.02 8.26 -34.18
N LEU A 44 14.02 9.37 -33.44
CA LEU A 44 13.13 10.51 -33.74
C LEU A 44 13.48 11.16 -35.09
N ALA A 45 14.76 11.29 -35.42
CA ALA A 45 15.19 11.83 -36.70
C ALA A 45 14.77 10.91 -37.86
N TRP A 46 15.02 9.61 -37.73
CA TRP A 46 14.57 8.60 -38.70
C TRP A 46 13.06 8.64 -38.93
N ALA A 47 12.25 8.76 -37.87
CA ALA A 47 10.80 8.89 -37.99
C ALA A 47 10.37 10.15 -38.76
N ARG A 48 11.07 11.27 -38.58
CA ARG A 48 10.81 12.52 -39.33
C ARG A 48 11.17 12.38 -40.81
N GLU A 49 12.31 11.78 -41.11
CA GLU A 49 12.74 11.55 -42.50
C GLU A 49 11.80 10.62 -43.27
N LEU A 50 11.16 9.67 -42.58
CA LEU A 50 10.10 8.83 -43.15
C LEU A 50 8.74 9.54 -43.30
N GLY A 51 8.63 10.81 -42.89
CA GLY A 51 7.39 11.59 -42.98
C GLY A 51 6.32 11.16 -41.97
N ALA A 52 6.69 10.55 -40.84
CA ALA A 52 5.72 10.18 -39.81
C ALA A 52 5.02 11.45 -39.24
N PRO A 53 3.69 11.46 -39.10
CA PRO A 53 2.98 12.60 -38.53
C PRO A 53 3.24 12.72 -37.02
N GLU A 54 3.29 13.96 -36.52
CA GLU A 54 3.31 14.27 -35.08
C GLU A 54 4.47 13.64 -34.27
N VAL A 55 5.67 13.50 -34.89
CA VAL A 55 6.85 12.96 -34.18
C VAL A 55 7.17 13.80 -32.93
N PRO A 56 7.13 13.21 -31.73
CA PRO A 56 7.33 13.95 -30.49
C PRO A 56 8.73 14.56 -30.36
N SER A 57 8.83 15.64 -29.58
CA SER A 57 10.13 16.12 -29.10
C SER A 57 10.60 15.24 -27.93
N LEU A 58 11.90 15.06 -27.80
CA LEU A 58 12.49 14.19 -26.77
C LEU A 58 12.12 14.60 -25.32
N TYR A 59 11.79 15.87 -25.10
CA TYR A 59 11.46 16.44 -23.80
C TYR A 59 9.96 16.46 -23.50
N ALA A 60 9.13 15.78 -24.29
CA ALA A 60 7.73 15.54 -23.95
C ALA A 60 7.66 14.69 -22.68
N LYS A 61 7.58 15.39 -21.52
CA LYS A 61 7.51 14.88 -20.14
C LYS A 61 7.90 13.40 -20.00
N LEU A 62 9.20 13.13 -19.91
CA LEU A 62 9.63 12.02 -19.06
C LEU A 62 9.12 12.36 -17.66
N LEU A 63 8.15 11.60 -17.17
CA LEU A 63 7.74 11.60 -15.77
C LEU A 63 8.94 11.09 -14.95
N GLY A 64 9.94 11.94 -14.77
CA GLY A 64 11.07 11.72 -13.89
C GLY A 64 10.60 11.87 -12.45
N ASP A 65 10.86 10.85 -11.64
CA ASP A 65 10.64 10.88 -10.20
C ASP A 65 11.28 12.14 -9.61
N PRO A 66 10.53 12.97 -8.86
CA PRO A 66 11.15 14.00 -8.05
C PRO A 66 11.96 13.31 -6.96
N MET A 67 13.26 13.33 -7.15
CA MET A 67 14.25 12.92 -6.15
C MET A 67 14.32 14.00 -5.07
N GLU A 68 13.95 13.66 -3.85
CA GLU A 68 14.10 14.55 -2.69
C GLU A 68 15.56 14.51 -2.22
N GLN A 69 16.18 15.68 -2.08
CA GLN A 69 17.53 15.78 -1.55
C GLN A 69 17.50 15.63 -0.03
N VAL A 70 18.29 14.69 0.49
CA VAL A 70 18.49 14.48 1.92
C VAL A 70 19.90 14.88 2.30
N LYS A 71 20.01 15.72 3.33
CA LYS A 71 21.29 16.13 3.92
C LYS A 71 21.39 15.55 5.33
N MET A 72 22.43 14.76 5.56
CA MET A 72 22.72 14.17 6.87
C MET A 72 23.53 15.13 7.74
N VAL A 73 23.46 14.91 9.06
CA VAL A 73 24.26 15.66 10.06
C VAL A 73 25.77 15.52 9.80
N SER A 74 26.19 14.39 9.21
CA SER A 74 27.58 14.15 8.79
C SER A 74 28.04 14.99 7.60
N GLY A 75 27.14 15.75 6.96
CA GLY A 75 27.41 16.52 5.74
C GLY A 75 27.18 15.74 4.44
N ASN A 76 26.97 14.42 4.52
CA ASN A 76 26.66 13.60 3.35
C ASN A 76 25.30 14.01 2.76
N THR A 77 25.27 14.13 1.43
CA THR A 77 24.05 14.43 0.67
C THR A 77 23.75 13.30 -0.29
N PHE A 78 22.51 12.83 -0.31
CA PHE A 78 22.01 11.85 -1.26
C PHE A 78 20.56 12.13 -1.61
N TYR A 79 19.98 11.30 -2.48
CA TYR A 79 18.65 11.51 -3.01
C TYR A 79 17.74 10.32 -2.71
N LEU A 80 16.48 10.60 -2.40
CA LEU A 80 15.44 9.60 -2.17
C LEU A 80 14.30 9.75 -3.18
N ASN A 81 13.87 8.61 -3.73
CA ASN A 81 12.58 8.54 -4.39
C ASN A 81 11.47 8.47 -3.35
N THR A 82 10.34 9.15 -3.61
CA THR A 82 9.21 9.17 -2.68
C THR A 82 8.60 7.76 -2.55
N ILE A 83 8.69 7.17 -1.36
CA ILE A 83 8.19 5.81 -1.09
C ILE A 83 6.66 5.71 -1.29
N SER A 84 5.91 6.70 -0.82
CA SER A 84 4.44 6.73 -0.98
C SER A 84 4.00 6.75 -2.44
N LYS A 85 4.74 7.42 -3.34
CA LYS A 85 4.45 7.40 -4.78
C LYS A 85 4.68 6.02 -5.38
N ALA A 86 5.75 5.34 -4.99
CA ALA A 86 6.01 3.99 -5.46
C ALA A 86 4.95 2.99 -4.97
N VAL A 87 4.50 3.09 -3.71
CA VAL A 87 3.34 2.32 -3.22
C VAL A 87 2.08 2.67 -4.01
N ALA A 88 1.81 3.96 -4.26
CA ALA A 88 0.66 4.39 -5.06
C ALA A 88 0.70 3.82 -6.49
N LEU A 89 1.88 3.73 -7.12
CA LEU A 89 2.06 3.09 -8.42
C LEU A 89 1.74 1.59 -8.38
N ASP A 90 2.14 0.87 -7.32
CA ASP A 90 1.80 -0.54 -7.14
C ASP A 90 0.28 -0.73 -7.00
N PHE A 91 -0.41 0.16 -6.28
CA PHE A 91 -1.88 0.11 -6.14
C PHE A 91 -2.62 0.55 -7.41
N SER A 92 -2.02 1.42 -8.22
CA SER A 92 -2.63 1.92 -9.46
C SER A 92 -2.47 0.98 -10.64
N ASN A 93 -1.53 0.03 -10.57
CA ASN A 93 -1.31 -0.93 -11.63
C ASN A 93 -2.18 -2.19 -11.40
N PRO A 94 -3.08 -2.54 -12.34
CA PRO A 94 -3.95 -3.72 -12.21
C PRO A 94 -3.19 -5.04 -12.00
N LEU A 95 -2.02 -5.21 -12.61
CA LEU A 95 -1.22 -6.45 -12.49
C LEU A 95 -0.71 -6.67 -11.08
N THR A 96 -0.30 -5.60 -10.39
CA THR A 96 0.13 -5.68 -8.99
C THR A 96 -1.06 -5.66 -8.06
N ARG A 97 -2.02 -4.75 -8.26
CA ARG A 97 -3.16 -4.61 -7.35
C ARG A 97 -4.00 -5.88 -7.25
N PHE A 98 -4.30 -6.56 -8.35
CA PHE A 98 -5.07 -7.81 -8.32
C PHE A 98 -4.29 -8.99 -7.76
N ALA A 99 -2.96 -8.89 -7.67
CA ALA A 99 -2.14 -9.89 -7.02
C ALA A 99 -1.97 -9.64 -5.51
N MET A 100 -2.31 -8.45 -4.99
CA MET A 100 -2.09 -8.11 -3.58
C MET A 100 -3.01 -8.86 -2.64
N GLN A 101 -2.45 -9.28 -1.52
CA GLN A 101 -3.16 -9.79 -0.35
C GLN A 101 -3.30 -8.68 0.69
N ASP A 102 -4.54 -8.25 0.95
CA ASP A 102 -4.81 -7.10 1.83
C ASP A 102 -4.72 -7.41 3.33
N TYR A 103 -4.85 -8.68 3.72
CA TYR A 103 -4.87 -9.12 5.11
C TYR A 103 -3.85 -10.26 5.34
N PRO A 104 -3.25 -10.36 6.54
CA PRO A 104 -2.53 -11.56 6.94
C PRO A 104 -3.40 -12.80 6.76
N GLU A 105 -2.81 -13.90 6.30
CA GLU A 105 -3.51 -15.18 6.15
C GLU A 105 -2.94 -16.22 7.12
N ASP A 106 -3.81 -16.93 7.82
CA ASP A 106 -3.45 -18.13 8.56
C ASP A 106 -3.03 -19.23 7.57
N GLY A 107 -1.71 -19.45 7.48
CA GLY A 107 -1.11 -20.45 6.62
C GLY A 107 -1.26 -21.89 7.11
N GLN A 108 -2.01 -22.15 8.19
CA GLN A 108 -2.20 -23.48 8.79
C GLN A 108 -0.85 -24.16 9.10
N GLY A 109 0.09 -23.39 9.66
CA GLY A 109 1.46 -23.83 9.95
C GLY A 109 2.42 -23.84 8.76
N ARG A 110 1.99 -23.40 7.57
CA ARG A 110 2.85 -23.22 6.39
C ARG A 110 3.20 -21.75 6.21
N MET A 111 4.42 -21.47 5.75
CA MET A 111 4.88 -20.11 5.45
C MET A 111 5.53 -20.06 4.07
N SER A 112 4.71 -19.97 3.02
CA SER A 112 5.19 -19.82 1.63
C SER A 112 5.18 -18.38 1.15
N GLN A 113 4.31 -17.54 1.72
CA GLN A 113 4.16 -16.13 1.39
C GLN A 113 4.52 -15.24 2.58
N VAL A 114 4.81 -13.98 2.32
CA VAL A 114 5.16 -13.00 3.37
C VAL A 114 3.99 -12.79 4.34
N HIS A 115 2.77 -12.78 3.82
CA HIS A 115 1.54 -12.62 4.60
C HIS A 115 1.08 -13.89 5.35
N HIS A 116 1.77 -15.03 5.20
CA HIS A 116 1.48 -16.30 5.92
C HIS A 116 2.17 -16.43 7.28
N GLY A 117 3.09 -15.53 7.63
CA GLY A 117 3.85 -15.66 8.86
C GLY A 117 3.02 -15.35 10.12
N ASN A 118 3.15 -16.16 11.17
CA ASN A 118 2.54 -15.87 12.50
C ASN A 118 2.91 -14.48 13.01
N LYS A 119 4.08 -13.94 12.65
CA LYS A 119 4.46 -12.57 12.99
C LYS A 119 3.52 -11.52 12.37
N MET A 120 3.01 -11.77 11.17
CA MET A 120 2.04 -10.87 10.50
C MET A 120 0.64 -11.03 11.07
N LEU A 121 0.28 -12.22 11.55
CA LEU A 121 -1.04 -12.51 12.11
C LEU A 121 -1.16 -12.11 13.60
N GLU A 122 -0.22 -12.56 14.42
CA GLU A 122 -0.24 -12.42 15.87
C GLU A 122 0.75 -11.37 16.37
N GLY A 123 1.93 -11.29 15.75
CA GLY A 123 3.05 -10.48 16.21
C GLY A 123 3.03 -9.01 15.81
N LEU A 124 2.06 -8.57 14.99
CA LEU A 124 1.90 -7.15 14.67
C LEU A 124 1.29 -6.41 15.87
N PRO A 125 1.88 -5.27 16.27
CA PRO A 125 1.23 -4.30 17.14
C PRO A 125 -0.16 -3.92 16.61
N ASP A 126 -1.10 -3.65 17.52
CA ASP A 126 -2.50 -3.32 17.18
C ASP A 126 -2.61 -2.09 16.24
N ASP A 127 -1.66 -1.14 16.32
CA ASP A 127 -1.59 0.06 15.47
C ASP A 127 -1.03 -0.22 14.07
N LEU A 128 -0.40 -1.37 13.85
CA LEU A 128 0.13 -1.81 12.56
C LEU A 128 -0.72 -2.92 11.90
N ALA A 129 -1.67 -3.52 12.62
CA ALA A 129 -2.61 -4.47 12.03
C ALA A 129 -3.56 -3.76 11.03
N PRO A 130 -4.17 -4.47 10.06
CA PRO A 130 -5.17 -3.89 9.17
C PRO A 130 -6.30 -3.22 9.98
N PRO A 131 -6.50 -1.90 9.85
CA PRO A 131 -7.37 -1.15 10.76
C PRO A 131 -8.85 -1.28 10.42
N CYS A 132 -9.19 -1.72 9.21
CA CYS A 132 -10.56 -1.80 8.75
C CYS A 132 -10.77 -2.90 7.70
N VAL A 133 -12.05 -3.25 7.49
CA VAL A 133 -12.51 -4.17 6.46
C VAL A 133 -13.76 -3.61 5.77
N ARG A 134 -13.93 -3.93 4.48
CA ARG A 134 -15.12 -3.57 3.71
C ARG A 134 -16.04 -4.78 3.52
N VAL A 135 -17.31 -4.60 3.85
CA VAL A 135 -18.39 -5.57 3.61
C VAL A 135 -19.59 -4.83 3.05
N ASP A 136 -20.14 -5.29 1.93
CA ASP A 136 -21.34 -4.72 1.29
C ASP A 136 -21.28 -3.17 1.15
N GLY A 137 -20.11 -2.65 0.78
CA GLY A 137 -19.85 -1.21 0.61
C GLY A 137 -19.67 -0.41 1.91
N SER A 138 -19.90 -1.02 3.09
CA SER A 138 -19.67 -0.41 4.40
C SER A 138 -18.27 -0.73 4.93
N ILE A 139 -17.66 0.21 5.67
CA ILE A 139 -16.33 0.05 6.26
C ILE A 139 -16.45 -0.10 7.78
N TYR A 140 -15.90 -1.20 8.29
CA TYR A 140 -15.89 -1.56 9.71
C TYR A 140 -14.45 -1.42 10.21
N PHE A 141 -14.25 -0.69 11.30
CA PHE A 141 -12.94 -0.47 11.89
C PHE A 141 -12.74 -1.34 13.13
N VAL A 142 -11.50 -1.68 13.43
CA VAL A 142 -11.13 -2.28 14.72
C VAL A 142 -11.47 -1.35 15.89
N ASN A 143 -11.74 -1.95 17.04
CA ASN A 143 -12.10 -1.30 18.31
C ASN A 143 -13.43 -0.54 18.31
N GLU A 144 -14.27 -0.70 17.29
CA GLU A 144 -15.60 -0.10 17.25
C GLU A 144 -16.71 -1.13 17.44
N LEU A 145 -17.80 -0.74 18.10
CA LEU A 145 -18.97 -1.60 18.20
C LEU A 145 -19.59 -1.82 16.81
N VAL A 146 -19.77 -3.09 16.44
CA VAL A 146 -20.45 -3.50 15.21
C VAL A 146 -21.63 -4.40 15.55
N GLN A 147 -22.65 -4.38 14.71
CA GLN A 147 -23.74 -5.35 14.79
C GLN A 147 -23.59 -6.42 13.72
N GLN A 148 -23.72 -7.66 14.13
CA GLN A 148 -23.71 -8.85 13.30
C GLN A 148 -25.14 -9.29 12.94
N GLN A 149 -25.24 -10.28 12.04
CA GLN A 149 -26.48 -11.00 11.78
C GLN A 149 -27.10 -11.53 13.08
N GLY A 150 -28.43 -11.58 13.13
CA GLY A 150 -29.14 -12.05 14.32
C GLY A 150 -29.13 -11.05 15.49
N ASN A 151 -28.87 -9.76 15.23
CA ASN A 151 -28.91 -8.68 16.24
C ASN A 151 -27.89 -8.88 17.39
N GLN A 152 -26.79 -9.57 17.10
CA GLN A 152 -25.66 -9.76 18.01
C GLN A 152 -24.66 -8.61 17.84
N TYR A 153 -23.90 -8.29 18.89
CA TYR A 153 -22.92 -7.21 18.87
C TYR A 153 -21.51 -7.75 19.10
N PHE A 154 -20.54 -7.07 18.49
CA PHE A 154 -19.14 -7.48 18.49
C PHE A 154 -18.22 -6.28 18.46
N ILE A 155 -17.01 -6.39 19.01
CA ILE A 155 -15.94 -5.41 18.85
C ILE A 155 -14.75 -6.12 18.19
N PRO A 156 -14.48 -5.87 16.89
CA PRO A 156 -13.37 -6.49 16.19
C PRO A 156 -12.05 -5.91 16.70
N LYS A 157 -11.08 -6.79 16.98
CA LYS A 157 -9.72 -6.43 17.40
C LYS A 157 -8.71 -6.60 16.28
N LYS A 158 -8.86 -7.65 15.46
CA LYS A 158 -7.99 -7.94 14.31
C LYS A 158 -8.80 -8.48 13.13
N PHE A 159 -8.29 -8.26 11.92
CA PHE A 159 -8.80 -8.85 10.68
C PHE A 159 -7.72 -9.70 10.01
N PHE A 160 -8.10 -10.90 9.57
CA PHE A 160 -7.19 -11.83 8.91
C PHE A 160 -7.98 -12.74 7.97
N GLN A 161 -7.28 -13.46 7.10
CA GLN A 161 -7.86 -14.45 6.20
C GLN A 161 -7.54 -15.86 6.65
N ALA A 162 -8.48 -16.79 6.48
CA ALA A 162 -8.23 -18.20 6.69
C ALA A 162 -9.10 -19.05 5.76
N ARG A 163 -8.65 -20.28 5.51
CA ARG A 163 -9.40 -21.30 4.77
C ARG A 163 -10.04 -22.25 5.76
N LEU A 164 -11.36 -22.13 5.93
CA LEU A 164 -12.09 -22.81 7.01
C LEU A 164 -12.37 -24.30 6.75
N SER A 165 -12.60 -24.68 5.49
CA SER A 165 -13.15 -26.00 5.15
C SER A 165 -12.15 -26.94 4.48
N SER A 166 -11.29 -26.42 3.59
CA SER A 166 -10.25 -27.22 2.94
C SER A 166 -9.12 -26.33 2.41
N PRO A 167 -7.93 -26.88 2.13
CA PRO A 167 -6.84 -26.12 1.51
C PRO A 167 -7.17 -25.51 0.15
N SER A 168 -8.15 -26.08 -0.58
CA SER A 168 -8.62 -25.58 -1.88
C SER A 168 -9.80 -24.60 -1.77
N ALA A 169 -10.36 -24.40 -0.58
CA ALA A 169 -11.42 -23.43 -0.37
C ALA A 169 -10.91 -22.00 -0.54
N GLU A 170 -11.80 -21.10 -0.96
CA GLU A 170 -11.51 -19.67 -1.01
C GLU A 170 -11.27 -19.13 0.41
N ALA A 171 -10.24 -18.29 0.55
CA ALA A 171 -9.92 -17.68 1.83
C ALA A 171 -11.04 -16.71 2.24
N THR A 172 -11.52 -16.83 3.46
CA THR A 172 -12.55 -15.95 4.02
C THR A 172 -11.91 -14.98 5.00
N VAL A 173 -12.33 -13.71 4.98
CA VAL A 173 -11.91 -12.74 5.99
C VAL A 173 -12.65 -13.01 7.29
N LEU A 174 -11.90 -13.20 8.36
CA LEU A 174 -12.35 -13.41 9.73
C LEU A 174 -11.93 -12.23 10.61
N SER A 175 -12.60 -12.09 11.75
CA SER A 175 -12.22 -11.15 12.77
C SER A 175 -12.07 -11.86 14.10
N LEU A 176 -10.95 -11.59 14.78
CA LEU A 176 -10.77 -11.89 16.20
C LEU A 176 -11.22 -10.67 16.99
N GLY A 177 -12.00 -10.85 18.04
CA GLY A 177 -12.53 -9.75 18.84
C GLY A 177 -13.45 -10.22 19.95
N HIS A 178 -14.15 -9.27 20.57
CA HIS A 178 -14.98 -9.55 21.74
C HIS A 178 -16.46 -9.60 21.39
N LYS A 179 -17.14 -10.60 21.92
CA LYS A 179 -18.60 -10.63 21.93
C LYS A 179 -19.15 -9.54 22.85
N VAL A 180 -20.25 -8.93 22.46
CA VAL A 180 -20.89 -7.88 23.25
C VAL A 180 -22.36 -8.21 23.47
N GLN A 181 -22.79 -8.12 24.73
CA GLN A 181 -24.16 -8.33 25.14
C GLN A 181 -24.78 -7.00 25.55
N GLN A 182 -26.00 -6.74 25.09
CA GLN A 182 -26.76 -5.59 25.54
C GLN A 182 -27.45 -5.94 26.87
N MET A 183 -27.13 -5.21 27.94
CA MET A 183 -27.65 -5.38 29.29
C MET A 183 -28.32 -4.08 29.78
N GLY A 184 -29.65 -4.05 29.81
CA GLY A 184 -30.40 -2.84 30.15
C GLY A 184 -30.09 -1.71 29.16
N GLU A 185 -29.57 -0.59 29.69
CA GLU A 185 -29.20 0.61 28.91
C GLU A 185 -27.75 0.58 28.37
N GLY A 186 -26.96 -0.45 28.68
CA GLY A 186 -25.53 -0.48 28.35
C GLY A 186 -25.04 -1.77 27.69
N PHE A 187 -23.86 -1.71 27.08
CA PHE A 187 -23.18 -2.84 26.47
C PHE A 187 -22.13 -3.43 27.43
N SER A 188 -22.18 -4.74 27.62
CA SER A 188 -21.20 -5.52 28.36
C SER A 188 -20.32 -6.31 27.40
N VAL A 189 -19.01 -6.15 27.51
CA VAL A 189 -18.02 -6.79 26.64
C VAL A 189 -17.50 -8.05 27.33
N ASP A 190 -17.57 -9.18 26.63
CA ASP A 190 -17.00 -10.44 27.10
C ASP A 190 -15.46 -10.35 27.08
N PRO A 191 -14.76 -10.66 28.19
CA PRO A 191 -13.30 -10.64 28.20
C PRO A 191 -12.68 -11.69 27.27
N GLU A 192 -13.37 -12.80 26.98
CA GLU A 192 -12.88 -13.80 26.05
C GLU A 192 -13.05 -13.33 24.60
N MET A 193 -12.00 -13.55 23.79
CA MET A 193 -12.05 -13.25 22.37
C MET A 193 -12.48 -14.49 21.58
N GLU A 194 -13.32 -14.26 20.59
CA GLU A 194 -13.74 -15.28 19.64
C GLU A 194 -13.46 -14.85 18.20
N ILE A 195 -13.43 -15.85 17.31
CA ILE A 195 -13.24 -15.64 15.87
C ILE A 195 -14.60 -15.72 15.19
N VAL A 196 -14.97 -14.66 14.47
CA VAL A 196 -16.23 -14.58 13.73
C VAL A 196 -15.98 -14.31 12.24
N PRO A 197 -16.81 -14.82 11.33
CA PRO A 197 -16.72 -14.47 9.91
C PRO A 197 -17.14 -13.01 9.69
N VAL A 198 -16.29 -12.21 9.03
CA VAL A 198 -16.59 -10.81 8.72
C VAL A 198 -17.86 -10.63 7.86
N PRO A 199 -18.24 -11.54 6.94
CA PRO A 199 -19.51 -11.45 6.22
C PRO A 199 -20.77 -11.45 7.11
N THR A 200 -20.63 -11.76 8.40
CA THR A 200 -21.73 -11.61 9.37
C THR A 200 -22.00 -10.16 9.76
N PHE A 201 -21.11 -9.22 9.47
CA PHE A 201 -21.25 -7.82 9.88
C PHE A 201 -22.34 -7.10 9.07
N ARG A 202 -23.17 -6.29 9.74
CA ARG A 202 -24.34 -5.63 9.16
C ARG A 202 -24.39 -4.13 9.43
N LEU A 203 -24.28 -3.68 10.67
CA LEU A 203 -24.26 -2.25 11.01
C LEU A 203 -22.90 -1.81 11.53
N THR A 204 -22.41 -0.71 10.97
CA THR A 204 -21.23 0.01 11.45
C THR A 204 -21.58 0.84 12.69
N PHE A 205 -20.56 1.24 13.45
CA PHE A 205 -20.71 2.07 14.63
C PHE A 205 -21.52 3.36 14.38
N ASP A 206 -21.25 4.08 13.28
CA ASP A 206 -22.00 5.29 12.94
C ASP A 206 -23.48 5.01 12.71
N LYS A 207 -23.81 3.92 11.99
CA LYS A 207 -25.20 3.54 11.74
C LYS A 207 -25.92 3.17 13.04
N LEU A 208 -25.23 2.49 13.96
CA LEU A 208 -25.75 2.17 15.28
C LEU A 208 -26.04 3.44 16.09
N ARG A 209 -25.09 4.39 16.12
CA ARG A 209 -25.26 5.67 16.80
C ARG A 209 -26.45 6.46 16.24
N CYS A 210 -26.66 6.44 14.93
CA CYS A 210 -27.82 7.07 14.31
C CYS A 210 -29.15 6.38 14.68
N GLN A 211 -29.18 5.05 14.73
CA GLN A 211 -30.40 4.29 15.07
C GLN A 211 -30.84 4.47 16.52
N LEU A 212 -29.89 4.70 17.43
CA LEU A 212 -30.15 4.91 18.86
C LEU A 212 -30.60 6.35 19.19
N ASN A 213 -30.98 7.17 18.19
CA ASN A 213 -31.57 8.50 18.34
C ASN A 213 -30.82 9.44 19.33
N GLY A 214 -29.49 9.37 19.37
CA GLY A 214 -28.67 10.25 20.20
C GLY A 214 -28.51 9.83 21.66
N SER A 215 -29.02 8.67 22.07
CA SER A 215 -28.52 8.01 23.27
C SER A 215 -27.07 7.63 23.01
N ASP A 216 -26.14 8.14 23.81
CA ASP A 216 -24.75 7.69 23.74
C ASP A 216 -24.71 6.18 23.95
N ILE A 217 -23.97 5.48 23.08
CA ILE A 217 -23.70 4.06 23.22
C ILE A 217 -22.95 3.89 24.54
N SER A 218 -23.67 3.50 25.58
CA SER A 218 -23.14 3.38 26.93
C SER A 218 -22.60 1.97 27.17
N PHE A 219 -21.53 1.86 27.94
CA PHE A 219 -20.95 0.59 28.34
C PHE A 219 -21.14 0.40 29.85
N THR A 220 -21.20 -0.85 30.29
CA THR A 220 -21.18 -1.16 31.72
C THR A 220 -19.87 -0.67 32.35
N SER A 221 -19.85 -0.44 33.66
CA SER A 221 -18.66 0.07 34.36
C SER A 221 -17.41 -0.79 34.13
N SER A 222 -17.59 -2.11 34.00
CA SER A 222 -16.50 -3.06 33.70
C SER A 222 -15.97 -2.96 32.26
N SER A 223 -16.76 -2.42 31.34
CA SER A 223 -16.43 -2.33 29.91
C SER A 223 -16.20 -0.89 29.42
N ALA A 224 -16.19 0.09 30.33
CA ALA A 224 -16.05 1.51 30.01
C ALA A 224 -14.76 1.86 29.23
N ALA A 225 -13.69 1.06 29.40
CA ALA A 225 -12.44 1.25 28.68
C ALA A 225 -12.58 1.08 27.15
N HIS A 226 -13.58 0.33 26.67
CA HIS A 226 -13.81 0.18 25.23
C HIS A 226 -14.43 1.45 24.62
N ALA A 227 -15.20 2.20 25.39
CA ALA A 227 -15.85 3.42 24.93
C ALA A 227 -14.83 4.49 24.49
N SER A 228 -13.66 4.56 25.13
CA SER A 228 -12.61 5.53 24.79
C SER A 228 -11.86 5.20 23.49
N LEU A 229 -12.07 4.00 22.93
CA LEU A 229 -11.44 3.56 21.68
C LEU A 229 -12.34 3.77 20.45
N MET A 230 -13.57 4.24 20.65
CA MET A 230 -14.55 4.48 19.59
C MET A 230 -15.05 5.94 19.60
N PRO A 231 -15.19 6.59 18.42
CA PRO A 231 -14.89 6.08 17.10
C PRO A 231 -13.38 5.90 16.87
N ASN A 232 -13.03 4.98 15.98
CA ASN A 232 -11.65 4.77 15.57
C ASN A 232 -11.12 6.05 14.90
N PRO A 233 -9.91 6.55 15.24
CA PRO A 233 -9.36 7.78 14.66
C PRO A 233 -9.26 7.77 13.12
N TRP A 234 -9.13 6.59 12.50
CA TRP A 234 -9.08 6.45 11.05
C TRP A 234 -10.42 6.69 10.37
N ARG A 235 -11.54 6.56 11.08
CA ARG A 235 -12.88 6.80 10.53
C ARG A 235 -13.02 8.22 10.00
N GLU A 236 -12.61 9.22 10.79
CA GLU A 236 -12.62 10.62 10.38
C GLU A 236 -11.55 10.90 9.33
N LYS A 237 -10.30 10.48 9.58
CA LYS A 237 -9.15 10.75 8.70
C LYS A 237 -9.31 10.17 7.29
N SER A 238 -9.96 9.01 7.16
CA SER A 238 -10.11 8.32 5.88
C SER A 238 -11.19 8.92 4.98
N GLY A 239 -12.11 9.73 5.51
CA GLY A 239 -13.21 10.32 4.74
C GLY A 239 -14.06 9.28 4.00
N GLY A 240 -14.30 8.12 4.61
CA GLY A 240 -15.09 7.03 4.02
C GLY A 240 -14.31 6.14 3.04
N ARG A 241 -12.98 6.22 3.02
CA ARG A 241 -12.10 5.36 2.20
C ARG A 241 -11.52 4.22 3.04
N MET A 242 -11.11 3.15 2.37
CA MET A 242 -10.37 2.07 3.05
C MET A 242 -9.01 2.58 3.50
N VAL A 243 -8.60 2.18 4.70
CA VAL A 243 -7.25 2.38 5.21
C VAL A 243 -6.53 1.04 5.15
N MET A 244 -5.38 1.02 4.45
CA MET A 244 -4.61 -0.19 4.18
C MET A 244 -3.29 -0.13 4.93
N THR A 245 -2.92 -1.24 5.59
CA THR A 245 -1.56 -1.44 6.07
C THR A 245 -0.74 -2.06 4.94
N VAL A 246 0.39 -1.43 4.58
CA VAL A 246 1.29 -1.93 3.53
C VAL A 246 2.65 -2.28 4.14
N PRO A 247 2.94 -3.57 4.41
CA PRO A 247 4.26 -3.99 4.82
C PRO A 247 5.25 -3.78 3.68
N LEU A 248 6.43 -3.25 3.98
CA LEU A 248 7.49 -3.02 3.00
C LEU A 248 8.69 -3.90 3.31
N ILE A 249 9.18 -4.61 2.29
CA ILE A 249 10.48 -5.27 2.33
C ILE A 249 11.50 -4.23 1.88
N VAL A 250 12.27 -3.68 2.79
CA VAL A 250 13.36 -2.74 2.49
C VAL A 250 14.68 -3.48 2.60
N PHE A 251 15.49 -3.43 1.57
CA PHE A 251 16.79 -4.10 1.55
C PHE A 251 17.83 -3.24 0.85
N MET A 252 19.09 -3.48 1.20
CA MET A 252 20.23 -2.77 0.65
C MET A 252 21.22 -3.77 0.10
N ASP A 253 21.78 -3.43 -1.05
CA ASP A 253 22.81 -4.21 -1.71
C ASP A 253 24.02 -3.32 -2.05
N ASP A 254 25.19 -3.93 -2.16
CA ASP A 254 26.36 -3.28 -2.75
C ASP A 254 26.53 -3.72 -4.21
N VAL A 255 26.96 -2.80 -5.07
CA VAL A 255 27.09 -3.06 -6.52
C VAL A 255 28.49 -3.52 -6.91
N LEU A 256 29.30 -3.99 -5.95
CA LEU A 256 30.70 -4.33 -6.16
C LEU A 256 30.89 -5.56 -7.08
N GLY A 257 29.85 -6.38 -7.24
CA GLY A 257 29.85 -7.53 -8.15
C GLY A 257 29.73 -7.17 -9.65
N ASN A 258 29.48 -5.91 -10.00
CA ASN A 258 29.42 -5.48 -11.39
C ASN A 258 30.83 -5.14 -11.91
N ILE A 259 31.29 -5.81 -12.97
CA ILE A 259 32.63 -5.65 -13.57
C ILE A 259 32.96 -4.16 -13.87
N SER A 260 31.95 -3.38 -14.27
CA SER A 260 32.11 -1.95 -14.57
C SER A 260 32.20 -1.03 -13.34
N LYS A 261 31.85 -1.53 -12.14
CA LYS A 261 31.78 -0.76 -10.88
C LYS A 261 32.54 -1.39 -9.72
N GLN A 262 33.39 -2.38 -10.00
CA GLN A 262 34.14 -3.13 -9.00
C GLN A 262 34.94 -2.24 -8.02
N TRP A 263 35.39 -1.07 -8.47
CA TRP A 263 36.21 -0.14 -7.69
C TRP A 263 35.44 1.04 -7.08
N ASN A 264 34.16 1.19 -7.40
CA ASN A 264 33.30 2.26 -6.88
C ASN A 264 32.21 1.63 -6.00
N LYS A 265 32.49 1.56 -4.70
CA LYS A 265 31.50 1.08 -3.72
C LYS A 265 30.32 2.05 -3.69
N HIS A 266 29.18 1.59 -4.16
CA HIS A 266 27.91 2.27 -3.97
C HIS A 266 26.95 1.32 -3.26
N HIS A 267 26.27 1.85 -2.26
CA HIS A 267 25.14 1.18 -1.65
C HIS A 267 23.87 1.64 -2.33
N VAL A 268 23.00 0.69 -2.63
CA VAL A 268 21.70 0.94 -3.23
C VAL A 268 20.63 0.38 -2.31
N VAL A 269 19.63 1.20 -2.02
CA VAL A 269 18.44 0.78 -1.27
C VAL A 269 17.32 0.53 -2.26
N TYR A 270 16.69 -0.63 -2.11
CA TYR A 270 15.50 -1.04 -2.81
C TYR A 270 14.37 -1.30 -1.81
N MET A 271 13.15 -1.32 -2.34
CA MET A 271 12.00 -1.78 -1.59
C MET A 271 11.03 -2.57 -2.48
N SER A 272 10.24 -3.42 -1.83
CA SER A 272 9.12 -4.12 -2.46
C SER A 272 7.89 -4.10 -1.55
N ASN A 273 6.71 -4.03 -2.15
CA ASN A 273 5.43 -4.10 -1.45
C ASN A 273 5.12 -5.55 -1.05
N ALA A 274 5.16 -5.84 0.26
CA ALA A 274 5.01 -7.20 0.78
C ALA A 274 3.57 -7.72 0.81
N LEU A 275 2.59 -6.92 0.36
CA LEU A 275 1.26 -7.43 0.04
C LEU A 275 1.29 -8.32 -1.21
N LEU A 276 2.31 -8.18 -2.06
CA LEU A 276 2.47 -9.02 -3.24
C LEU A 276 2.94 -10.44 -2.87
N PRO A 277 2.48 -11.48 -3.58
CA PRO A 277 2.97 -12.82 -3.41
C PRO A 277 4.41 -12.93 -3.93
N ARG A 278 5.12 -13.93 -3.44
CA ARG A 278 6.54 -14.19 -3.72
C ARG A 278 6.84 -14.24 -5.21
N GLU A 279 5.97 -14.88 -6.00
CA GLU A 279 6.10 -15.01 -7.45
C GLU A 279 6.06 -13.66 -8.16
N MET A 280 5.42 -12.66 -7.55
CA MET A 280 5.44 -11.27 -8.02
C MET A 280 6.66 -10.53 -7.48
N LEU A 281 7.04 -10.73 -6.22
CA LEU A 281 8.21 -10.10 -5.60
C LEU A 281 9.53 -10.45 -6.31
N GLU A 282 9.64 -11.65 -6.87
CA GLU A 282 10.81 -12.09 -7.63
C GLU A 282 10.91 -11.44 -9.03
N LYS A 283 9.86 -10.73 -9.49
CA LYS A 283 9.89 -9.99 -10.76
C LYS A 283 10.54 -8.63 -10.55
N GLU A 284 11.51 -8.30 -11.41
CA GLU A 284 12.20 -6.99 -11.44
C GLU A 284 11.24 -5.80 -11.35
N PHE A 285 10.06 -5.90 -11.99
CA PHE A 285 9.02 -4.86 -11.98
C PHE A 285 8.51 -4.50 -10.57
N CYS A 286 8.56 -5.43 -9.61
CA CYS A 286 8.09 -5.27 -8.24
C CYS A 286 9.20 -4.82 -7.27
N THR A 287 10.40 -4.56 -7.78
CA THR A 287 11.52 -4.00 -7.01
C THR A 287 11.65 -2.52 -7.35
N ARG A 288 11.44 -1.66 -6.34
CA ARG A 288 11.48 -0.21 -6.48
C ARG A 288 12.82 0.32 -6.00
N PHE A 289 13.50 1.09 -6.84
CA PHE A 289 14.68 1.83 -6.42
C PHE A 289 14.28 2.97 -5.48
N VAL A 290 14.94 3.06 -4.32
CA VAL A 290 14.66 4.08 -3.30
C VAL A 290 15.80 5.09 -3.24
N SER A 291 17.05 4.63 -3.13
CA SER A 291 18.20 5.51 -2.96
C SER A 291 19.49 4.87 -3.41
N SER A 292 20.50 5.69 -3.68
CA SER A 292 21.88 5.24 -3.72
C SER A 292 22.84 6.36 -3.34
N SER A 293 24.02 5.99 -2.83
CA SER A 293 25.11 6.95 -2.63
C SER A 293 26.49 6.29 -2.76
N PRO A 294 27.49 6.97 -3.35
CA PRO A 294 28.90 6.58 -3.25
C PRO A 294 29.53 6.90 -1.88
N HIS A 295 28.95 7.85 -1.15
CA HIS A 295 29.61 8.51 -0.03
C HIS A 295 28.88 8.28 1.29
N ALA A 296 27.55 8.14 1.24
CA ALA A 296 26.77 7.84 2.43
C ALA A 296 26.97 6.40 2.87
N LYS A 297 27.14 6.21 4.18
CA LYS A 297 27.25 4.89 4.79
C LYS A 297 25.87 4.19 4.76
N PRO A 298 25.83 2.84 4.82
CA PRO A 298 24.57 2.09 4.89
C PRO A 298 23.56 2.61 5.93
N LEU A 299 24.03 2.90 7.14
CA LEU A 299 23.15 3.38 8.21
C LEU A 299 22.59 4.78 7.93
N GLU A 300 23.33 5.64 7.23
CA GLU A 300 22.84 6.95 6.83
C GLU A 300 21.73 6.81 5.77
N LEU A 301 21.94 5.96 4.76
CA LEU A 301 20.91 5.68 3.76
C LEU A 301 19.64 5.12 4.42
N MET A 302 19.76 4.16 5.34
CA MET A 302 18.60 3.61 6.06
C MET A 302 17.94 4.62 6.98
N GLN A 303 18.70 5.51 7.61
CA GLN A 303 18.14 6.61 8.40
C GLN A 303 17.30 7.54 7.52
N GLY A 304 17.79 7.91 6.33
CA GLY A 304 17.03 8.72 5.38
C GLY A 304 15.73 8.03 4.94
N VAL A 305 15.76 6.72 4.70
CA VAL A 305 14.57 5.93 4.37
C VAL A 305 13.57 5.92 5.53
N LYS A 306 14.04 5.71 6.77
CA LYS A 306 13.19 5.76 7.96
C LYS A 306 12.53 7.12 8.13
N ASP A 307 13.28 8.19 7.97
CA ASP A 307 12.75 9.56 8.11
C ASP A 307 11.71 9.86 7.01
N SER A 308 11.97 9.41 5.78
CA SER A 308 11.02 9.52 4.67
C SER A 308 9.72 8.74 4.90
N LEU A 309 9.77 7.60 5.59
CA LEU A 309 8.57 6.83 5.99
C LEU A 309 7.76 7.54 7.08
N ASN A 310 8.44 8.18 8.04
CA ASN A 310 7.79 8.88 9.15
C ASN A 310 7.20 10.24 8.74
N SER A 311 7.65 10.80 7.62
CA SER A 311 7.22 12.11 7.13
C SER A 311 6.02 12.07 6.16
N GLN A 312 5.42 10.89 5.92
CA GLN A 312 4.30 10.72 5.00
C GLN A 312 2.95 11.10 5.61
#